data_AF-A0A4R5I6K9-F1
#
_entry.id   AF-A0A4R5I6K9-F1
#
_cell.length_a   1.000
_cell.length_b   1.000
_cell.length_c   1.000
_cell.angle_alpha   90.00
_cell.angle_beta   90.00
_cell.angle_gamma   90.00
#
_symmetry.space_group_name_H-M   'P 1'
#
loop_
_entity.id
_entity.type
_entity.pdbx_description
1 polymer ?
#
loop_
_entity_poly.entity_id
_entity_poly.type
_entity_poly.pdbx_seq_one_letter_code
_entity_poly.pdbx_strand_id
1 'polypeptide(L)'
;MFRECRIRNLQTLITGISAMNPVDSTQLSNLVLRIKERFPGRAGYRDQIRELARDLFFTFGQRPSAQRVVSLLADNGRSPSMSTAQEEINGFWENLRKTARIQIQRPDVPEFLLDHFGQVASDVWQSAVAQSEATTKEVRDEAVLQVLAITEQRDRVQAQCDELAAHNTTLSGELELLQQKVAELHQSVAAERVGRVAAEAHAAEWRAEFENTQQLRRQEAELAAQALNGVQQQVEQLMSEQRRLLATADDFKQAALRDRVAREGAEKRVAEALGRCDSILAAKEAAEGHRNRLLGQAEQLQEDLAQARAQRDAALQSSAVEIAAIRTQLDVAKANLASKTHALRRQVTSRRRAVKRAWHYRRRRRPEGE
;
A
#
# COMPACT_ATOMS: atom_id res chain seq x y z
N MET A 1 38.51 54.85 -16.23
CA MET A 1 39.31 55.54 -17.26
C MET A 1 38.84 56.94 -17.63
N PHE A 2 37.54 57.28 -17.63
CA PHE A 2 37.08 58.65 -17.99
C PHE A 2 37.11 59.69 -16.84
N ARG A 3 37.40 59.30 -15.59
CA ARG A 3 37.49 60.23 -14.44
C ARG A 3 38.89 60.81 -14.20
N GLU A 4 39.95 60.18 -14.71
CA GLU A 4 41.33 60.64 -14.49
C GLU A 4 41.80 61.71 -15.51
N CYS A 5 41.13 61.82 -16.66
CA CYS A 5 41.47 62.84 -17.66
C CYS A 5 41.01 64.26 -17.30
N ARG A 6 40.05 64.43 -16.38
CA ARG A 6 39.49 65.75 -16.05
C ARG A 6 40.22 66.46 -14.91
N ILE A 7 40.87 65.72 -14.02
CA ILE A 7 41.60 66.28 -12.87
C ILE A 7 42.97 66.82 -13.30
N ARG A 8 43.63 66.21 -14.30
CA ARG A 8 44.90 66.75 -14.85
C ARG A 8 44.73 68.08 -15.59
N ASN A 9 43.55 68.37 -16.14
CA ASN A 9 43.28 69.61 -16.87
C ASN A 9 42.95 70.81 -15.98
N LEU A 10 42.58 70.59 -14.71
CA LEU A 10 42.31 71.69 -13.77
C LEU A 10 43.55 72.09 -12.95
N GLN A 11 44.49 71.15 -12.72
CA GLN A 11 45.80 71.47 -12.13
C GLN A 11 46.72 72.27 -13.09
N THR A 12 46.52 72.15 -14.41
CA THR A 12 47.25 72.93 -15.42
C THR A 12 46.70 74.35 -15.62
N LEU A 13 45.46 74.62 -15.20
CA LEU A 13 44.85 75.96 -15.33
C LEU A 13 45.12 76.85 -14.10
N ILE A 14 45.25 76.27 -12.90
CA ILE A 14 45.55 77.02 -11.66
C ILE A 14 47.05 77.34 -11.50
N THR A 15 47.93 76.64 -12.24
CA THR A 15 49.38 76.93 -12.29
C THR A 15 49.76 77.95 -13.38
N GLY A 16 48.80 78.42 -14.18
CA GLY A 16 49.03 79.23 -15.38
C GLY A 16 49.24 80.74 -15.16
N ILE A 17 49.12 81.26 -13.93
CA ILE A 17 49.18 82.72 -13.66
C ILE A 17 50.45 83.15 -12.90
N SER A 18 51.37 82.23 -12.58
CA SER A 18 52.68 82.54 -11.97
C SER A 18 53.87 82.42 -12.93
N ALA A 19 53.65 82.16 -14.21
CA ALA A 19 54.74 81.98 -15.18
C ALA A 19 55.00 83.27 -15.98
N MET A 20 55.51 84.29 -15.30
CA MET A 20 56.34 85.31 -15.95
C MET A 20 57.65 84.60 -16.35
N ASN A 21 57.63 83.91 -17.50
CA ASN A 21 58.70 83.11 -18.11
C ASN A 21 59.66 82.40 -17.13
N PRO A 22 59.43 81.12 -16.76
CA PRO A 22 60.53 80.30 -16.25
C PRO A 22 61.55 80.22 -17.38
N VAL A 23 62.70 80.86 -17.23
CA VAL A 23 63.80 80.69 -18.18
C VAL A 23 64.08 79.19 -18.25
N ASP A 24 63.82 78.59 -19.42
CA ASP A 24 64.11 77.20 -19.70
C ASP A 24 65.59 76.96 -19.40
N SER A 25 65.86 76.30 -18.27
CA SER A 25 67.22 76.11 -17.75
C SER A 25 68.10 75.38 -18.77
N THR A 26 67.51 74.49 -19.56
CA THR A 26 68.11 73.80 -20.70
C THR A 26 68.53 74.74 -21.83
N GLN A 27 67.69 75.72 -22.19
CA GLN A 27 68.04 76.71 -23.22
C GLN A 27 69.19 77.62 -22.75
N LEU A 28 69.15 78.03 -21.48
CA LEU A 28 70.19 78.85 -20.88
C LEU A 28 71.53 78.12 -20.80
N SER A 29 71.54 76.84 -20.41
CA SER A 29 72.74 76.01 -20.41
C SER A 29 73.32 75.83 -21.81
N ASN A 30 72.49 75.58 -22.83
CA ASN A 30 72.94 75.45 -24.22
C ASN A 30 73.52 76.77 -24.78
N LEU A 31 72.99 77.92 -24.35
CA LEU A 31 73.54 79.23 -24.72
C LEU A 31 74.91 79.46 -24.06
N VAL A 32 75.03 79.15 -22.77
CA VAL A 32 76.31 79.24 -22.06
C VAL A 32 77.38 78.36 -22.71
N LEU A 33 77.03 77.14 -23.11
CA LEU A 33 77.95 76.24 -23.83
C LEU A 33 78.40 76.85 -25.16
N ARG A 34 77.47 77.36 -25.98
CA ARG A 34 77.81 78.04 -27.24
C ARG A 34 78.71 79.26 -27.06
N ILE A 35 78.47 80.07 -26.02
CA ILE A 35 79.32 81.23 -25.71
C ILE A 35 80.73 80.79 -25.28
N LYS A 36 80.82 79.72 -24.48
CA LYS A 36 82.11 79.13 -24.06
C LYS A 36 82.89 78.54 -25.23
N GLU A 37 82.21 77.88 -26.18
CA GLU A 37 82.81 77.35 -27.41
C GLU A 37 83.33 78.47 -28.32
N ARG A 38 82.58 79.57 -28.43
CA ARG A 38 82.94 80.72 -29.27
C ARG A 38 84.13 81.51 -28.74
N PHE A 39 84.29 81.59 -27.43
CA PHE A 39 85.36 82.36 -26.78
C PHE A 39 86.15 81.47 -25.80
N PRO A 40 87.04 80.58 -26.27
CA PRO A 40 87.74 79.64 -25.40
C PRO A 40 88.83 80.33 -24.54
N GLY A 41 88.94 79.90 -23.27
CA GLY A 41 90.08 80.22 -22.40
C GLY A 41 89.97 81.54 -21.61
N ARG A 42 91.01 81.81 -20.79
CA ARG A 42 91.00 82.91 -19.79
C ARG A 42 90.98 84.32 -20.42
N ALA A 43 91.54 84.46 -21.62
CA ALA A 43 91.54 85.73 -22.35
C ALA A 43 90.14 86.11 -22.89
N GLY A 44 89.26 85.13 -23.11
CA GLY A 44 87.91 85.33 -23.63
C GLY A 44 86.83 85.65 -22.60
N TYR A 45 87.15 85.66 -21.29
CA TYR A 45 86.12 85.84 -20.25
C TYR A 45 85.37 87.16 -20.32
N ARG A 46 86.04 88.27 -20.68
CA ARG A 46 85.39 89.58 -20.82
C ARG A 46 84.33 89.54 -21.92
N ASP A 47 84.63 88.88 -23.04
CA ASP A 47 83.72 88.76 -24.17
C ASP A 47 82.59 87.76 -23.88
N GLN A 48 82.88 86.67 -23.16
CA GLN A 48 81.84 85.76 -22.64
C GLN A 48 80.84 86.50 -21.73
N ILE A 49 81.33 87.35 -20.82
CA ILE A 49 80.49 88.14 -19.91
C ILE A 49 79.61 89.11 -20.69
N ARG A 50 80.17 89.82 -21.68
CA ARG A 50 79.41 90.78 -22.51
C ARG A 50 78.32 90.10 -23.33
N GLU A 51 78.64 89.01 -24.01
CA GLU A 51 77.70 88.28 -24.86
C GLU A 51 76.60 87.65 -23.99
N LEU A 52 76.96 87.04 -22.86
CA LEU A 52 75.99 86.46 -21.93
C LEU A 52 75.10 87.52 -21.28
N ALA A 53 75.66 88.68 -20.90
CA ALA A 53 74.87 89.79 -20.35
C ALA A 53 73.88 90.34 -21.39
N ARG A 54 74.28 90.42 -22.65
CA ARG A 54 73.42 90.81 -23.77
C ARG A 54 72.29 89.81 -23.97
N ASP A 55 72.59 88.51 -24.06
CA ASP A 55 71.59 87.48 -24.30
C ASP A 55 70.62 87.32 -23.12
N LEU A 56 71.11 87.39 -21.88
CA LEU A 56 70.26 87.41 -20.69
C LEU A 56 69.23 88.55 -20.75
N PHE A 57 69.67 89.74 -21.17
CA PHE A 57 68.80 90.90 -21.23
C PHE A 57 67.83 90.86 -22.41
N PHE A 58 68.32 90.66 -23.64
CA PHE A 58 67.49 90.78 -24.84
C PHE A 58 66.69 89.51 -25.18
N THR A 59 67.24 88.33 -24.89
CA THR A 59 66.59 87.06 -25.25
C THR A 59 65.73 86.54 -24.11
N PHE A 60 66.21 86.66 -22.86
CA PHE A 60 65.51 86.13 -21.70
C PHE A 60 64.79 87.18 -20.84
N GLY A 61 64.94 88.48 -21.17
CA GLY A 61 64.32 89.57 -20.40
C GLY A 61 64.82 89.68 -18.96
N GLN A 62 65.95 89.04 -18.62
CA GLN A 62 66.51 89.04 -17.28
C GLN A 62 67.57 90.14 -17.15
N ARG A 63 67.53 90.89 -16.05
CA ARG A 63 68.57 91.88 -15.74
C ARG A 63 69.91 91.16 -15.43
N PRO A 64 70.97 91.31 -16.25
CA PRO A 64 72.26 90.70 -15.93
C PRO A 64 72.83 91.26 -14.62
N SER A 65 73.07 90.38 -13.66
CA SER A 65 73.79 90.67 -12.41
C SER A 65 75.14 89.96 -12.43
N ALA A 66 76.17 90.58 -11.83
CA ALA A 66 77.52 90.01 -11.78
C ALA A 66 77.52 88.61 -11.14
N GLN A 67 76.77 88.45 -10.05
CA GLN A 67 76.61 87.16 -9.38
C GLN A 67 76.03 86.09 -10.32
N ARG A 68 74.99 86.43 -11.09
CA ARG A 68 74.32 85.48 -11.98
C ARG A 68 75.20 85.09 -13.16
N VAL A 69 75.86 86.07 -13.80
CA VAL A 69 76.75 85.83 -14.93
C VAL A 69 77.96 84.96 -14.52
N VAL A 70 78.59 85.28 -13.39
CA VAL A 70 79.70 84.47 -12.88
C VAL A 70 79.25 83.07 -12.49
N SER A 71 78.06 82.92 -11.88
CA SER A 71 77.52 81.60 -11.52
C SER A 71 77.24 80.70 -12.74
N LEU A 72 76.83 81.29 -13.87
CA LEU A 72 76.55 80.55 -15.10
C LEU A 72 77.83 80.20 -15.87
N LEU A 73 78.84 81.06 -15.81
CA LEU A 73 80.12 80.82 -16.48
C LEU A 73 81.08 79.95 -15.65
N ALA A 74 80.86 79.84 -14.34
CA ALA A 74 81.65 78.99 -13.44
C ALA A 74 81.62 77.53 -13.92
N ASP A 75 82.80 76.96 -14.17
CA ASP A 75 82.94 75.57 -14.60
C ASP A 75 84.20 74.97 -13.97
N ASN A 76 84.06 73.81 -13.33
CA ASN A 76 85.16 72.99 -12.81
C ASN A 76 86.33 73.79 -12.17
N GLY A 77 86.00 74.70 -11.24
CA GLY A 77 86.98 75.46 -10.45
C GLY A 77 87.60 76.68 -11.15
N ARG A 78 87.11 77.08 -12.32
CA ARG A 78 87.54 78.30 -13.03
C ARG A 78 86.35 79.24 -13.21
N SER A 79 86.47 80.44 -12.65
CA SER A 79 85.44 81.48 -12.74
C SER A 79 86.07 82.82 -13.14
N PRO A 80 85.38 83.63 -13.95
CA PRO A 80 85.77 85.02 -14.13
C PRO A 80 85.77 85.76 -12.79
N SER A 81 86.67 86.72 -12.62
CA SER A 81 86.71 87.56 -11.43
C SER A 81 85.43 88.39 -11.32
N MET A 82 84.84 88.45 -10.11
CA MET A 82 83.64 89.25 -9.84
C MET A 82 83.83 90.73 -10.19
N SER A 83 85.02 91.28 -9.96
CA SER A 83 85.33 92.68 -10.29
C SER A 83 85.26 92.92 -11.80
N THR A 84 85.82 92.00 -12.60
CA THR A 84 85.76 92.06 -14.06
C THR A 84 84.33 91.87 -14.58
N ALA A 85 83.53 91.00 -13.97
CA ALA A 85 82.12 90.84 -14.32
C ALA A 85 81.31 92.12 -14.03
N GLN A 86 81.58 92.78 -12.90
CA GLN A 86 80.91 94.03 -12.54
C GLN A 86 81.29 95.18 -13.49
N GLU A 87 82.57 95.31 -13.85
CA GLU A 87 83.05 96.33 -14.78
C GLU A 87 82.41 96.17 -16.18
N GLU A 88 82.37 94.95 -16.70
CA GLU A 88 81.77 94.69 -18.02
C GLU A 88 80.25 94.84 -18.05
N ILE A 89 79.56 94.45 -16.98
CA ILE A 89 78.10 94.66 -16.86
C ILE A 89 77.79 96.16 -16.72
N ASN A 90 78.59 96.90 -15.95
CA ASN A 90 78.45 98.35 -15.84
C ASN A 90 78.69 99.03 -17.19
N GLY A 91 79.75 98.64 -17.91
CA GLY A 91 80.04 99.11 -19.27
C GLY A 91 78.93 98.75 -20.27
N PHE A 92 78.36 97.55 -20.18
CA PHE A 92 77.18 97.15 -20.96
C PHE A 92 75.99 98.08 -20.68
N TRP A 93 75.65 98.34 -19.42
CA TRP A 93 74.55 99.24 -19.07
C TRP A 93 74.81 100.68 -19.47
N GLU A 94 76.05 101.14 -19.38
CA GLU A 94 76.43 102.49 -19.80
C GLU A 94 76.34 102.63 -21.32
N ASN A 95 76.84 101.64 -22.08
CA ASN A 95 76.68 101.60 -23.53
C ASN A 95 75.21 101.48 -23.95
N LEU A 96 74.44 100.61 -23.30
CA LEU A 96 73.01 100.49 -23.56
C LEU A 96 72.29 101.82 -23.26
N ARG A 97 72.63 102.51 -22.17
CA ARG A 97 72.09 103.84 -21.86
C ARG A 97 72.52 104.91 -22.85
N LYS A 98 73.75 104.86 -23.37
CA LYS A 98 74.23 105.77 -24.41
C LYS A 98 73.52 105.54 -25.75
N THR A 99 73.30 104.29 -26.14
CA THR A 99 72.66 103.92 -27.41
C THR A 99 71.14 104.00 -27.37
N ALA A 100 70.51 103.67 -26.24
CA ALA A 100 69.05 103.69 -26.05
C ALA A 100 68.51 105.05 -25.58
N ARG A 101 69.38 105.96 -25.13
CA ARG A 101 69.00 107.38 -25.10
C ARG A 101 68.80 107.82 -26.53
N ILE A 102 67.56 108.16 -26.87
CA ILE A 102 67.29 109.09 -27.95
C ILE A 102 67.89 110.42 -27.50
N GLN A 103 69.19 110.59 -27.71
CA GLN A 103 69.82 111.90 -27.65
C GLN A 103 69.30 112.65 -28.88
N ILE A 104 68.25 113.45 -28.69
CA ILE A 104 67.92 114.52 -29.62
C ILE A 104 69.05 115.56 -29.48
N GLN A 105 70.26 115.23 -29.91
CA GLN A 105 71.29 116.22 -30.16
C GLN A 105 70.98 116.87 -31.51
N ARG A 106 69.89 117.64 -31.55
CA ARG A 106 69.78 118.72 -32.52
C ARG A 106 70.31 119.96 -31.82
N PRO A 107 71.46 120.52 -32.22
CA PRO A 107 72.05 121.71 -31.60
C PRO A 107 71.18 122.98 -31.71
N ASP A 108 69.99 122.90 -32.34
CA ASP A 108 69.08 124.02 -32.56
C ASP A 108 67.77 123.95 -31.74
N VAL A 109 67.61 122.98 -30.82
CA VAL A 109 66.39 122.84 -30.02
C VAL A 109 66.61 123.40 -28.60
N PRO A 110 65.84 124.41 -28.16
CA PRO A 110 65.93 124.95 -26.80
C PRO A 110 65.67 123.88 -25.74
N GLU A 111 66.52 123.85 -24.71
CA GLU A 111 66.49 122.89 -23.59
C GLU A 111 65.11 122.83 -22.92
N PHE A 112 64.43 123.97 -22.80
CA PHE A 112 63.07 124.07 -22.26
C PHE A 112 62.02 123.21 -22.99
N LEU A 113 62.11 123.05 -24.32
CA LEU A 113 61.17 122.21 -25.06
C LEU A 113 61.40 120.73 -24.78
N LEU A 114 62.66 120.31 -24.65
CA LEU A 114 63.00 118.92 -24.31
C LEU A 114 62.51 118.54 -22.92
N ASP A 115 62.63 119.43 -21.94
CA ASP A 115 62.11 119.22 -20.59
C ASP A 115 60.59 119.08 -20.60
N HIS A 116 59.87 119.93 -21.36
CA HIS A 116 58.42 119.85 -21.44
C HIS A 116 57.94 118.56 -22.14
N PHE A 117 58.59 118.14 -23.23
CA PHE A 117 58.28 116.86 -23.86
C PHE A 117 58.61 115.67 -22.96
N GLY A 118 59.70 115.74 -22.19
CA GLY A 118 60.05 114.72 -21.20
C GLY A 118 59.01 114.60 -20.08
N GLN A 119 58.50 115.74 -19.60
CA GLN A 119 57.43 115.77 -18.62
C GLN A 119 56.12 115.18 -19.17
N VAL A 120 55.69 115.61 -20.36
CA VAL A 120 54.46 115.08 -20.98
C VAL A 120 54.58 113.59 -21.27
N ALA A 121 55.72 113.13 -21.78
CA ALA A 121 55.96 111.71 -22.02
C ALA A 121 55.97 110.90 -20.71
N SER A 122 56.53 111.46 -19.63
CA SER A 122 56.48 110.86 -18.29
C SER A 122 55.04 110.76 -17.77
N ASP A 123 54.25 111.83 -17.88
CA ASP A 123 52.87 111.87 -17.41
C ASP A 123 51.98 110.88 -18.18
N VAL A 124 52.14 110.82 -19.52
CA VAL A 124 51.44 109.83 -20.37
C VAL A 124 51.85 108.41 -19.99
N TRP A 125 53.14 108.15 -19.77
CA TRP A 125 53.61 106.83 -19.34
C TRP A 125 53.06 106.44 -17.97
N GLN A 126 53.12 107.34 -16.98
CA GLN A 126 52.58 107.10 -15.65
C GLN A 126 51.08 106.86 -15.68
N SER A 127 50.33 107.62 -16.51
CA SER A 127 48.90 107.42 -16.70
C SER A 127 48.59 106.07 -17.35
N ALA A 128 49.32 105.67 -18.39
CA ALA A 128 49.16 104.38 -19.03
C ALA A 128 49.48 103.20 -18.09
N VAL A 129 50.54 103.32 -17.28
CA VAL A 129 50.89 102.33 -16.25
C VAL A 129 49.79 102.24 -15.18
N ALA A 130 49.33 103.38 -14.67
CA ALA A 130 48.26 103.42 -13.67
C ALA A 130 46.95 102.81 -14.21
N GLN A 131 46.59 103.09 -15.47
CA GLN A 131 45.41 102.51 -16.11
C GLN A 131 45.55 101.00 -16.32
N SER A 132 46.71 100.53 -16.78
CA SER A 132 47.01 99.10 -16.92
C SER A 132 46.94 98.35 -15.58
N GLU A 133 47.50 98.95 -14.52
CA GLU A 133 47.41 98.41 -13.16
C GLU A 133 45.97 98.36 -12.65
N ALA A 134 45.16 99.39 -12.91
CA ALA A 134 43.74 99.41 -12.56
C ALA A 134 42.97 98.30 -13.29
N THR A 135 43.10 98.20 -14.61
CA THR A 135 42.42 97.14 -15.39
C THR A 135 42.89 95.74 -14.98
N THR A 136 44.17 95.58 -14.63
CA THR A 136 44.70 94.29 -14.17
C THR A 136 44.15 93.92 -12.80
N LYS A 137 43.94 94.90 -11.89
CA LYS A 137 43.29 94.66 -10.60
C LYS A 137 41.83 94.28 -10.79
N GLU A 138 41.08 95.00 -11.61
CA GLU A 138 39.68 94.70 -11.91
C GLU A 138 39.49 93.28 -12.46
N VAL A 139 40.30 92.87 -13.45
CA VAL A 139 40.24 91.52 -14.01
C VAL A 139 40.62 90.45 -12.97
N ARG A 140 41.57 90.74 -12.08
CA ARG A 140 41.94 89.82 -10.99
C ARG A 140 40.80 89.69 -9.98
N ASP A 141 40.17 90.78 -9.59
CA ASP A 141 39.07 90.77 -8.64
C ASP A 141 37.85 90.03 -9.23
N GLU A 142 37.53 90.26 -10.51
CA GLU A 142 36.49 89.51 -11.22
C GLU A 142 36.82 88.02 -11.29
N ALA A 143 38.06 87.64 -11.63
CA ALA A 143 38.49 86.25 -11.66
C ALA A 143 38.38 85.58 -10.29
N VAL A 144 38.73 86.28 -9.20
CA VAL A 144 38.55 85.77 -7.83
C VAL A 144 37.09 85.55 -7.51
N LEU A 145 36.20 86.49 -7.85
CA LEU A 145 34.75 86.34 -7.64
C LEU A 145 34.18 85.17 -8.44
N GLN A 146 34.59 84.98 -9.69
CA GLN A 146 34.16 83.85 -10.52
C GLN A 146 34.65 82.51 -9.96
N VAL A 147 35.91 82.43 -9.51
CA VAL A 147 36.46 81.22 -8.87
C VAL A 147 35.67 80.90 -7.60
N LEU A 148 35.39 81.89 -6.75
CA LEU A 148 34.59 81.70 -5.54
C LEU A 148 33.18 81.17 -5.86
N ALA A 149 32.49 81.77 -6.84
CA ALA A 149 31.16 81.32 -7.27
C ALA A 149 31.18 79.87 -7.80
N ILE A 150 32.19 79.51 -8.61
CA ILE A 150 32.36 78.15 -9.11
C ILE A 150 32.67 77.17 -7.97
N THR A 151 33.50 77.58 -6.99
CA THR A 151 33.80 76.73 -5.83
C THR A 151 32.56 76.48 -4.99
N GLU A 152 31.74 77.50 -4.75
CA GLU A 152 30.50 77.35 -3.99
C GLU A 152 29.49 76.45 -4.71
N GLN A 153 29.33 76.61 -6.03
CA GLN A 153 28.47 75.73 -6.82
C GLN A 153 28.95 74.28 -6.80
N ARG A 154 30.27 74.06 -6.92
CA ARG A 154 30.87 72.73 -6.85
C ARG A 154 30.66 72.10 -5.48
N ASP A 155 30.85 72.86 -4.40
CA ASP A 155 30.68 72.35 -3.04
C ASP A 155 29.19 72.01 -2.76
N ARG A 156 28.25 72.82 -3.27
CA ARG A 156 26.80 72.50 -3.22
C ARG A 156 26.45 71.21 -3.99
N VAL A 157 26.98 71.04 -5.20
CA VAL A 157 26.76 69.82 -6.00
C VAL A 157 27.42 68.61 -5.33
N GLN A 158 28.59 68.77 -4.71
CA GLN A 158 29.25 67.70 -3.98
C GLN A 158 28.43 67.27 -2.76
N ALA A 159 27.92 68.23 -1.97
CA ALA A 159 27.03 67.94 -0.84
C ALA A 159 25.78 67.17 -1.28
N GLN A 160 25.14 67.58 -2.39
CA GLN A 160 24.00 66.85 -2.97
C GLN A 160 24.37 65.44 -3.43
N CYS A 161 25.54 65.26 -4.05
CA CYS A 161 26.03 63.93 -4.43
C CYS A 161 26.23 63.04 -3.20
N ASP A 162 26.79 63.59 -2.12
CA ASP A 162 27.06 62.85 -0.88
C ASP A 162 25.75 62.48 -0.16
N GLU A 163 24.76 63.38 -0.13
CA GLU A 163 23.41 63.09 0.39
C GLU A 163 22.71 61.99 -0.41
N LEU A 164 22.76 62.06 -1.75
CA LEU A 164 22.18 61.04 -2.62
C LEU A 164 22.91 59.69 -2.49
N ALA A 165 24.22 59.71 -2.29
CA ALA A 165 25.00 58.50 -2.02
C ALA A 165 24.60 57.87 -0.70
N ALA A 166 24.49 58.67 0.38
CA ALA A 166 24.01 58.20 1.67
C ALA A 166 22.60 57.61 1.56
N HIS A 167 21.67 58.31 0.90
CA HIS A 167 20.31 57.81 0.69
C HIS A 167 20.28 56.49 -0.09
N ASN A 168 21.09 56.36 -1.15
CA ASN A 168 21.21 55.10 -1.88
C ASN A 168 21.75 53.96 -1.02
N THR A 169 22.72 54.23 -0.13
CA THR A 169 23.23 53.21 0.78
C THR A 169 22.17 52.76 1.79
N THR A 170 21.36 53.68 2.31
CA THR A 170 20.23 53.37 3.20
C THR A 170 19.19 52.52 2.48
N LEU A 171 18.74 52.94 1.29
CA LEU A 171 17.79 52.17 0.48
C LEU A 171 18.31 50.78 0.12
N SER A 172 19.60 50.64 -0.19
CA SER A 172 20.20 49.35 -0.50
C SER A 172 20.16 48.42 0.73
N GLY A 173 20.48 48.96 1.92
CA GLY A 173 20.37 48.20 3.17
C GLY A 173 18.92 47.80 3.50
N GLU A 174 17.94 48.69 3.27
CA GLU A 174 16.52 48.36 3.44
C GLU A 174 16.06 47.27 2.46
N LEU A 175 16.51 47.31 1.20
CA LEU A 175 16.22 46.28 0.21
C LEU A 175 16.83 44.93 0.61
N GLU A 176 18.06 44.90 1.11
CA GLU A 176 18.70 43.67 1.60
C GLU A 176 17.93 43.08 2.79
N LEU A 177 17.50 43.91 3.76
CA LEU A 177 16.69 43.47 4.89
C LEU A 177 15.32 42.92 4.44
N LEU A 178 14.67 43.56 3.48
CA LEU A 178 13.41 43.08 2.91
C LEU A 178 13.61 41.75 2.17
N GLN A 179 14.69 41.60 1.42
CA GLN A 179 15.03 40.34 0.74
C GLN A 179 15.27 39.21 1.75
N GLN A 180 15.98 39.47 2.84
CA GLN A 180 16.15 38.51 3.94
C GLN A 180 14.80 38.10 4.54
N LYS A 181 13.93 39.07 4.84
CA LYS A 181 12.60 38.79 5.39
C LYS A 181 11.71 37.98 4.43
N VAL A 182 11.79 38.26 3.12
CA VAL A 182 11.08 37.47 2.09
C VAL A 182 11.62 36.04 2.05
N ALA A 183 12.93 35.85 2.13
CA ALA A 183 13.54 34.52 2.17
C ALA A 183 13.12 33.72 3.42
N GLU A 184 13.10 34.36 4.59
CA GLU A 184 12.60 33.75 5.84
C GLU A 184 11.12 33.35 5.74
N LEU A 185 10.27 34.24 5.20
CA LEU A 185 8.86 33.94 4.99
C LEU A 185 8.67 32.78 4.00
N HIS A 186 9.44 32.73 2.91
CA HIS A 186 9.40 31.60 1.99
C HIS A 186 9.81 30.29 2.65
N GLN A 187 10.84 30.29 3.50
CA GLN A 187 11.24 29.10 4.27
C GLN A 187 10.13 28.66 5.24
N SER A 188 9.49 29.59 5.94
CA SER A 188 8.37 29.28 6.85
C SER A 188 7.18 28.67 6.09
N VAL A 189 6.82 29.23 4.93
CA VAL A 189 5.73 28.71 4.09
C VAL A 189 6.08 27.33 3.53
N ALA A 190 7.34 27.09 3.16
CA ALA A 190 7.78 25.77 2.71
C ALA A 190 7.69 24.73 3.84
N ALA A 191 8.12 25.09 5.05
CA ALA A 191 8.02 24.22 6.23
C ALA A 191 6.56 23.88 6.57
N GLU A 192 5.68 24.88 6.59
CA GLU A 192 4.23 24.69 6.79
C GLU A 192 3.60 23.79 5.72
N ARG A 193 3.98 23.95 4.45
CA ARG A 193 3.50 23.07 3.37
C ARG A 193 3.93 21.63 3.56
N VAL A 194 5.20 21.39 3.92
CA VAL A 194 5.69 20.04 4.22
C VAL A 194 4.96 19.46 5.43
N GLY A 195 4.80 20.24 6.49
CA GLY A 195 4.04 19.85 7.69
C GLY A 195 2.59 19.49 7.37
N ARG A 196 1.92 20.29 6.52
CA ARG A 196 0.56 20.02 6.07
C ARG A 196 0.45 18.72 5.26
N VAL A 197 1.36 18.49 4.30
CA VAL A 197 1.37 17.25 3.52
C VAL A 197 1.59 16.03 4.41
N ALA A 198 2.50 16.12 5.39
CA ALA A 198 2.71 15.05 6.37
C ALA A 198 1.47 14.80 7.25
N ALA A 199 0.81 15.87 7.71
CA ALA A 199 -0.42 15.74 8.49
C ALA A 199 -1.59 15.15 7.67
N GLU A 200 -1.72 15.54 6.40
CA GLU A 200 -2.72 14.98 5.48
C GLU A 200 -2.45 13.49 5.19
N ALA A 201 -1.18 13.10 5.03
CA ALA A 201 -0.78 11.70 4.87
C ALA A 201 -1.14 10.86 6.12
N HIS A 202 -0.79 11.33 7.32
CA HIS A 202 -1.15 10.66 8.56
C HIS A 202 -2.67 10.58 8.76
N ALA A 203 -3.42 11.63 8.42
CA ALA A 203 -4.87 11.60 8.49
C ALA A 203 -5.47 10.56 7.50
N ALA A 204 -4.87 10.38 6.33
CA ALA A 204 -5.28 9.36 5.37
C ALA A 204 -4.96 7.94 5.87
N GLU A 205 -3.78 7.73 6.46
CA GLU A 205 -3.39 6.46 7.10
C GLU A 205 -4.38 6.08 8.20
N TRP A 206 -4.69 6.99 9.12
CA TRP A 206 -5.66 6.76 10.18
C TRP A 206 -7.07 6.44 9.67
N ARG A 207 -7.52 7.11 8.60
CA ARG A 207 -8.81 6.82 7.97
C ARG A 207 -8.81 5.41 7.36
N ALA A 208 -7.74 5.02 6.68
CA ALA A 208 -7.62 3.68 6.10
C ALA A 208 -7.59 2.59 7.18
N GLU A 209 -6.85 2.81 8.27
CA GLU A 209 -6.84 1.90 9.43
C GLU A 209 -8.22 1.80 10.09
N PHE A 210 -8.90 2.93 10.27
CA PHE A 210 -10.25 2.95 10.81
C PHE A 210 -11.24 2.20 9.91
N GLU A 211 -11.20 2.42 8.59
CA GLU A 211 -12.04 1.71 7.63
C GLU A 211 -11.74 0.21 7.63
N ASN A 212 -10.48 -0.19 7.67
CA ASN A 212 -10.07 -1.59 7.76
C ASN A 212 -10.58 -2.25 9.04
N THR A 213 -10.38 -1.62 10.20
CA THR A 213 -10.91 -2.15 11.47
C THR A 213 -12.44 -2.24 11.48
N GLN A 214 -13.15 -1.30 10.85
CA GLN A 214 -14.60 -1.39 10.69
C GLN A 214 -15.02 -2.53 9.76
N GLN A 215 -14.31 -2.76 8.65
CA GLN A 215 -14.55 -3.89 7.76
C GLN A 215 -14.32 -5.22 8.47
N LEU A 216 -13.23 -5.34 9.25
CA LEU A 216 -12.95 -6.54 10.04
C LEU A 216 -14.05 -6.81 11.05
N ARG A 217 -14.51 -5.78 11.79
CA ARG A 217 -15.64 -5.93 12.74
C ARG A 217 -16.93 -6.37 12.04
N ARG A 218 -17.20 -5.87 10.83
CA ARG A 218 -18.37 -6.31 10.04
C ARG A 218 -18.25 -7.77 9.65
N GLN A 219 -17.08 -8.19 9.16
CA GLN A 219 -16.82 -9.59 8.82
C GLN A 219 -16.94 -10.50 10.04
N GLU A 220 -16.39 -10.10 11.18
CA GLU A 220 -16.52 -10.83 12.45
C GLU A 220 -17.99 -10.94 12.89
N ALA A 221 -18.76 -9.86 12.78
CA ALA A 221 -20.19 -9.86 13.10
C ALA A 221 -20.99 -10.75 12.14
N GLU A 222 -20.69 -10.74 10.84
CA GLU A 222 -21.31 -11.61 9.84
C GLU A 222 -21.01 -13.09 10.12
N LEU A 223 -19.75 -13.43 10.41
CA LEU A 223 -19.36 -14.79 10.78
C LEU A 223 -20.02 -15.23 12.08
N ALA A 224 -20.09 -14.36 13.09
CA ALA A 224 -20.78 -14.64 14.34
C ALA A 224 -22.28 -14.88 14.12
N ALA A 225 -22.93 -14.07 13.26
CA ALA A 225 -24.33 -14.25 12.90
C ALA A 225 -24.56 -15.59 12.15
N GLN A 226 -23.66 -15.95 11.23
CA GLN A 226 -23.72 -17.26 10.54
C GLN A 226 -23.55 -18.42 11.52
N ALA A 227 -22.61 -18.32 12.47
CA ALA A 227 -22.41 -19.34 13.50
C ALA A 227 -23.64 -19.50 14.40
N LEU A 228 -24.25 -18.38 14.83
CA LEU A 228 -25.49 -18.39 15.62
C LEU A 228 -26.64 -19.02 14.84
N ASN A 229 -26.82 -18.67 13.56
CA ASN A 229 -27.84 -19.28 12.70
C ASN A 229 -27.60 -20.78 12.52
N GLY A 230 -26.34 -21.21 12.35
CA GLY A 230 -25.98 -22.62 12.25
C GLY A 230 -26.32 -23.40 13.54
N VAL A 231 -26.04 -22.83 14.71
CA VAL A 231 -26.42 -23.42 16.01
C VAL A 231 -27.94 -23.47 16.15
N GLN A 232 -28.66 -22.42 15.77
CA GLN A 232 -30.13 -22.40 15.80
C GLN A 232 -30.72 -23.51 14.93
N GLN A 233 -30.21 -23.69 13.71
CA GLN A 233 -30.64 -24.77 12.82
C GLN A 233 -30.36 -26.16 13.39
N GLN A 234 -29.20 -26.37 14.02
CA GLN A 234 -28.87 -27.63 14.69
C GLN A 234 -29.81 -27.91 15.86
N VAL A 235 -30.12 -26.88 16.67
CA VAL A 235 -31.10 -27.00 17.76
C VAL A 235 -32.47 -27.35 17.20
N GLU A 236 -32.94 -26.69 16.14
CA GLU A 236 -34.22 -27.01 15.49
C GLU A 236 -34.24 -28.44 14.93
N GLN A 237 -33.16 -28.89 14.29
CA GLN A 237 -33.01 -30.26 13.81
C GLN A 237 -33.09 -31.26 14.98
N LEU A 238 -32.30 -31.08 16.04
CA LEU A 238 -32.33 -31.94 17.22
C LEU A 238 -33.72 -31.96 17.88
N MET A 239 -34.39 -30.81 17.97
CA MET A 239 -35.75 -30.73 18.50
C MET A 239 -36.74 -31.48 17.60
N SER A 240 -36.58 -31.42 16.28
CA SER A 240 -37.42 -32.17 15.33
C SER A 240 -37.17 -33.68 15.41
N GLU A 241 -35.92 -34.10 15.54
CA GLU A 241 -35.52 -35.50 15.74
C GLU A 241 -36.04 -36.03 17.07
N GLN A 242 -35.89 -35.25 18.15
CA GLN A 242 -36.43 -35.59 19.47
C GLN A 242 -37.95 -35.78 19.41
N ARG A 243 -38.69 -34.87 18.75
CA ARG A 243 -40.15 -35.01 18.55
C ARG A 243 -40.49 -36.28 17.77
N ARG A 244 -39.74 -36.60 16.72
CA ARG A 244 -39.93 -37.82 15.92
C ARG A 244 -39.68 -39.07 16.75
N LEU A 245 -38.60 -39.10 17.54
CA LEU A 245 -38.28 -40.22 18.43
C LEU A 245 -39.36 -40.40 19.50
N LEU A 246 -39.84 -39.32 20.11
CA LEU A 246 -40.96 -39.37 21.06
C LEU A 246 -42.22 -39.94 20.41
N ALA A 247 -42.58 -39.50 19.20
CA ALA A 247 -43.71 -40.06 18.46
C ALA A 247 -43.54 -41.56 18.19
N THR A 248 -42.36 -42.01 17.73
CA THR A 248 -42.10 -43.44 17.53
C THR A 248 -42.17 -44.23 18.84
N ALA A 249 -41.69 -43.67 19.95
CA ALA A 249 -41.78 -44.32 21.25
C ALA A 249 -43.23 -44.46 21.71
N ASP A 250 -44.08 -43.47 21.46
CA ASP A 250 -45.50 -43.55 21.75
C ASP A 250 -46.23 -44.55 20.83
N ASP A 251 -45.87 -44.65 19.55
CA ASP A 251 -46.35 -45.70 18.64
C ASP A 251 -45.95 -47.10 19.15
N PHE A 252 -44.70 -47.29 19.60
CA PHE A 252 -44.26 -48.55 20.21
C PHE A 252 -45.02 -48.88 21.48
N LYS A 253 -45.29 -47.89 22.35
CA LYS A 253 -46.14 -48.10 23.54
C LYS A 253 -47.55 -48.51 23.15
N GLN A 254 -48.15 -47.85 22.16
CA GLN A 254 -49.49 -48.20 21.68
C GLN A 254 -49.53 -49.59 21.03
N ALA A 255 -48.52 -49.95 20.25
CA ALA A 255 -48.37 -51.29 19.67
C ALA A 255 -48.22 -52.35 20.78
N ALA A 256 -47.37 -52.10 21.78
CA ALA A 256 -47.22 -53.00 22.93
C ALA A 256 -48.52 -53.17 23.73
N LEU A 257 -49.31 -52.10 23.89
CA LEU A 257 -50.64 -52.18 24.48
C LEU A 257 -51.60 -53.02 23.63
N ARG A 258 -51.62 -52.85 22.31
CA ARG A 258 -52.43 -53.67 21.39
C ARG A 258 -52.02 -55.14 21.44
N ASP A 259 -50.71 -55.43 21.45
CA ASP A 259 -50.19 -56.78 21.57
C ASP A 259 -50.56 -57.41 22.91
N ARG A 260 -50.52 -56.65 24.01
CA ARG A 260 -50.97 -57.12 25.32
C ARG A 260 -52.45 -57.49 25.30
N VAL A 261 -53.30 -56.62 24.75
CA VAL A 261 -54.74 -56.90 24.59
C VAL A 261 -54.98 -58.11 23.69
N ALA A 262 -54.22 -58.25 22.59
CA ALA A 262 -54.31 -59.40 21.69
C ALA A 262 -53.87 -60.71 22.37
N ARG A 263 -52.82 -60.68 23.20
CA ARG A 263 -52.37 -61.81 24.03
C ARG A 263 -53.43 -62.20 25.05
N GLU A 264 -53.97 -61.24 25.80
CA GLU A 264 -55.07 -61.49 26.75
C GLU A 264 -56.30 -62.09 26.02
N GLY A 265 -56.60 -61.64 24.79
CA GLY A 265 -57.64 -62.24 23.95
C GLY A 265 -57.30 -63.64 23.41
N ALA A 266 -56.04 -63.93 23.11
CA ALA A 266 -55.57 -65.25 22.70
C ALA A 266 -55.58 -66.24 23.89
N GLU A 267 -55.12 -65.81 25.07
CA GLU A 267 -55.18 -66.58 26.31
C GLU A 267 -56.62 -66.94 26.66
N LYS A 268 -57.56 -66.00 26.55
CA LYS A 268 -59.00 -66.28 26.71
C LYS A 268 -59.49 -67.33 25.71
N ARG A 269 -59.13 -67.23 24.43
CA ARG A 269 -59.49 -68.25 23.41
C ARG A 269 -58.88 -69.61 23.69
N VAL A 270 -57.64 -69.67 24.17
CA VAL A 270 -56.99 -70.92 24.59
C VAL A 270 -57.70 -71.51 25.81
N ALA A 271 -58.03 -70.68 26.81
CA ALA A 271 -58.80 -71.12 27.97
C ALA A 271 -60.19 -71.66 27.57
N GLU A 272 -60.89 -70.99 26.66
CA GLU A 272 -62.15 -71.49 26.08
C GLU A 272 -61.97 -72.80 25.31
N ALA A 273 -60.90 -72.93 24.51
CA ALA A 273 -60.60 -74.15 23.78
C ALA A 273 -60.25 -75.32 24.71
N LEU A 274 -59.49 -75.08 25.77
CA LEU A 274 -59.21 -76.05 26.82
C LEU A 274 -60.50 -76.47 27.52
N GLY A 275 -61.37 -75.53 27.89
CA GLY A 275 -62.69 -75.84 28.46
C GLY A 275 -63.57 -76.67 27.51
N ARG A 276 -63.49 -76.43 26.20
CA ARG A 276 -64.16 -77.28 25.19
C ARG A 276 -63.55 -78.68 25.15
N CYS A 277 -62.23 -78.81 25.15
CA CYS A 277 -61.54 -80.10 25.20
C CYS A 277 -61.94 -80.89 26.45
N ASP A 278 -61.99 -80.26 27.63
CA ASP A 278 -62.43 -80.88 28.87
C ASP A 278 -63.89 -81.35 28.78
N SER A 279 -64.77 -80.55 28.16
CA SER A 279 -66.17 -80.96 27.92
C SER A 279 -66.28 -82.16 26.98
N ILE A 280 -65.44 -82.24 25.95
CA ILE A 280 -65.38 -83.36 25.01
C ILE A 280 -64.82 -84.61 25.70
N LEU A 281 -63.80 -84.47 26.54
CA LEU A 281 -63.26 -85.56 27.35
C LEU A 281 -64.33 -86.11 28.31
N ALA A 282 -65.05 -85.24 29.02
CA ALA A 282 -66.15 -85.65 29.88
C ALA A 282 -67.28 -86.35 29.09
N ALA A 283 -67.61 -85.87 27.88
CA ALA A 283 -68.57 -86.52 27.00
C ALA A 283 -68.07 -87.90 26.50
N LYS A 284 -66.78 -88.02 26.19
CA LYS A 284 -66.14 -89.30 25.82
C LYS A 284 -66.20 -90.30 26.98
N GLU A 285 -65.85 -89.88 28.19
CA GLU A 285 -65.92 -90.72 29.39
C GLU A 285 -67.36 -91.18 29.67
N ALA A 286 -68.36 -90.31 29.50
CA ALA A 286 -69.77 -90.67 29.61
C ALA A 286 -70.20 -91.70 28.55
N ALA A 287 -69.73 -91.55 27.30
CA ALA A 287 -69.99 -92.49 26.22
C ALA A 287 -69.29 -93.86 26.45
N GLU A 288 -68.05 -93.86 26.95
CA GLU A 288 -67.35 -95.09 27.36
C GLU A 288 -68.08 -95.79 28.52
N GLY A 289 -68.57 -95.03 29.50
CA GLY A 289 -69.43 -95.56 30.56
C GLY A 289 -70.73 -96.19 30.03
N HIS A 290 -71.33 -95.59 28.99
CA HIS A 290 -72.50 -96.17 28.32
C HIS A 290 -72.14 -97.46 27.56
N ARG A 291 -71.02 -97.48 26.84
CA ARG A 291 -70.51 -98.66 26.14
C ARG A 291 -70.25 -99.83 27.07
N ASN A 292 -69.67 -99.59 28.24
CA ASN A 292 -69.39 -100.63 29.23
C ASN A 292 -70.68 -101.24 29.81
N ARG A 293 -71.74 -100.45 30.01
CA ARG A 293 -73.07 -101.00 30.39
C ARG A 293 -73.66 -101.89 29.30
N LEU A 294 -73.55 -101.49 28.03
CA LEU A 294 -74.02 -102.30 26.91
C LEU A 294 -73.22 -103.60 26.76
N LEU A 295 -71.91 -103.58 27.01
CA LEU A 295 -71.10 -104.80 27.05
C LEU A 295 -71.52 -105.74 28.17
N GLY A 296 -71.74 -105.23 29.39
CA GLY A 296 -72.27 -106.05 30.49
C GLY A 296 -73.65 -106.65 30.20
N GLN A 297 -74.53 -105.92 29.51
CA GLN A 297 -75.82 -106.44 29.04
C GLN A 297 -75.65 -107.53 27.97
N ALA A 298 -74.68 -107.40 27.06
CA ALA A 298 -74.40 -108.39 26.03
C ALA A 298 -73.80 -109.68 26.63
N GLU A 299 -72.95 -109.58 27.65
CA GLU A 299 -72.39 -110.72 28.39
C GLU A 299 -73.50 -111.50 29.12
N GLN A 300 -74.42 -110.81 29.81
CA GLN A 300 -75.58 -111.44 30.44
C GLN A 300 -76.46 -112.21 29.44
N LEU A 301 -76.74 -111.62 28.27
CA LEU A 301 -77.50 -112.30 27.20
C LEU A 301 -76.76 -113.52 26.62
N GLN A 302 -75.42 -113.51 26.62
CA GLN A 302 -74.62 -114.66 26.20
C GLN A 302 -74.65 -115.79 27.22
N GLU A 303 -74.63 -115.48 28.52
CA GLU A 303 -74.79 -116.46 29.59
C GLU A 303 -76.19 -117.10 29.55
N ASP A 304 -77.24 -116.31 29.35
CA ASP A 304 -78.62 -116.78 29.21
C ASP A 304 -78.77 -117.74 28.00
N LEU A 305 -78.15 -117.40 26.86
CA LEU A 305 -78.13 -118.27 25.68
C LEU A 305 -77.32 -119.55 25.90
N ALA A 306 -76.22 -119.50 26.66
CA ALA A 306 -75.44 -120.68 27.01
C ALA A 306 -76.22 -121.63 27.94
N GLN A 307 -76.94 -121.08 28.92
CA GLN A 307 -77.84 -121.85 29.79
C GLN A 307 -79.00 -122.49 29.01
N ALA A 308 -79.63 -121.74 28.09
CA ALA A 308 -80.69 -122.27 27.23
C ALA A 308 -80.18 -123.40 26.31
N ARG A 309 -78.96 -123.30 25.78
CA ARG A 309 -78.32 -124.36 24.97
C ARG A 309 -78.03 -125.61 25.81
N ALA A 310 -77.50 -125.46 27.02
CA ALA A 310 -77.25 -126.58 27.92
C ALA A 310 -78.55 -127.32 28.30
N GLN A 311 -79.64 -126.58 28.57
CA GLN A 311 -80.96 -127.17 28.83
C GLN A 311 -81.52 -127.92 27.62
N ARG A 312 -81.36 -127.38 26.40
CA ARG A 312 -81.76 -128.03 25.15
C ARG A 312 -80.97 -129.32 24.91
N ASP A 313 -79.67 -129.30 25.11
CA ASP A 313 -78.80 -130.47 24.86
C ASP A 313 -79.05 -131.59 25.88
N ALA A 314 -79.38 -131.26 27.13
CA ALA A 314 -79.84 -132.23 28.13
C ALA A 314 -81.18 -132.90 27.73
N ALA A 315 -82.13 -132.14 27.18
CA ALA A 315 -83.40 -132.68 26.67
C ALA A 315 -83.23 -133.55 25.41
N LEU A 316 -82.26 -133.23 24.55
CA LEU A 316 -81.93 -134.06 23.40
C LEU A 316 -81.27 -135.38 23.81
N GLN A 317 -80.39 -135.36 24.82
CA GLN A 317 -79.78 -136.58 25.36
C GLN A 317 -80.80 -137.50 26.03
N SER A 318 -81.78 -136.98 26.79
CA SER A 318 -82.84 -137.82 27.34
C SER A 318 -83.71 -138.46 26.25
N SER A 319 -84.07 -137.71 25.20
CA SER A 319 -84.81 -138.27 24.06
C SER A 319 -84.01 -139.30 23.26
N ALA A 320 -82.68 -139.16 23.18
CA ALA A 320 -81.80 -140.11 22.49
C ALA A 320 -81.71 -141.45 23.23
N VAL A 321 -81.70 -141.43 24.57
CA VAL A 321 -81.78 -142.64 25.41
C VAL A 321 -83.13 -143.35 25.22
N GLU A 322 -84.23 -142.60 25.13
CA GLU A 322 -85.56 -143.16 24.85
C GLU A 322 -85.65 -143.80 23.45
N ILE A 323 -85.10 -143.15 22.41
CA ILE A 323 -85.07 -143.69 21.04
C ILE A 323 -84.20 -144.96 20.96
N ALA A 324 -83.09 -145.02 21.69
CA ALA A 324 -82.24 -146.22 21.76
C ALA A 324 -82.97 -147.40 22.43
N ALA A 325 -83.74 -147.15 23.49
CA ALA A 325 -84.56 -148.17 24.15
C ALA A 325 -85.70 -148.71 23.25
N ILE A 326 -86.30 -147.86 22.42
CA ILE A 326 -87.34 -148.29 21.47
C ILE A 326 -86.72 -149.10 20.31
N ARG A 327 -85.52 -148.73 19.85
CA ARG A 327 -84.81 -149.50 18.79
C ARG A 327 -84.45 -150.92 19.24
N THR A 328 -83.97 -151.10 20.47
CA THR A 328 -83.66 -152.44 20.99
C THR A 328 -84.92 -153.30 21.14
N GLN A 329 -86.06 -152.73 21.53
CA GLN A 329 -87.35 -153.43 21.55
C GLN A 329 -87.80 -153.86 20.14
N LEU A 330 -87.54 -153.03 19.13
CA LEU A 330 -87.93 -153.30 17.74
C LEU A 330 -87.06 -154.40 17.08
N ASP A 331 -85.78 -154.50 17.44
CA ASP A 331 -84.89 -155.55 16.94
C ASP A 331 -85.19 -156.92 17.56
N VAL A 332 -85.61 -156.97 18.83
CA VAL A 332 -86.13 -158.20 19.48
C VAL A 332 -87.43 -158.67 18.80
N ALA A 333 -88.32 -157.74 18.45
CA ALA A 333 -89.56 -158.06 17.74
C ALA A 333 -89.31 -158.60 16.31
N LYS A 334 -88.35 -158.03 15.59
CA LYS A 334 -87.93 -158.49 14.25
C LYS A 334 -87.30 -159.89 14.29
N ALA A 335 -86.45 -160.18 15.27
CA ALA A 335 -85.85 -161.51 15.43
C ALA A 335 -86.91 -162.60 15.69
N ASN A 336 -87.96 -162.28 16.45
CA ASN A 336 -89.09 -163.19 16.70
C ASN A 336 -89.99 -163.44 15.47
N LEU A 337 -90.06 -162.49 14.53
CA LEU A 337 -90.77 -162.65 13.25
C LEU A 337 -89.96 -163.48 12.23
N ALA A 338 -88.63 -163.32 12.23
CA ALA A 338 -87.72 -164.10 11.39
C ALA A 338 -87.69 -165.60 11.79
N SER A 339 -87.76 -165.91 13.08
CA SER A 339 -87.80 -167.30 13.57
C SER A 339 -89.12 -168.01 13.23
N LYS A 340 -90.27 -167.30 13.33
CA LYS A 340 -91.59 -167.82 12.93
C LYS A 340 -91.71 -168.06 11.42
N THR A 341 -91.13 -167.20 10.58
CA THR A 341 -91.17 -167.35 9.12
C THR A 341 -90.29 -168.49 8.61
N HIS A 342 -89.15 -168.75 9.24
CA HIS A 342 -88.31 -169.92 8.93
C HIS A 342 -88.95 -171.26 9.33
N ALA A 343 -89.73 -171.31 10.43
CA ALA A 343 -90.47 -172.50 10.84
C ALA A 343 -91.60 -172.87 9.85
N LEU A 344 -92.34 -171.86 9.35
CA LEU A 344 -93.40 -172.04 8.35
C LEU A 344 -92.86 -172.51 6.98
N ARG A 345 -91.68 -172.01 6.55
CA ARG A 345 -91.05 -172.44 5.29
C ARG A 345 -90.63 -173.92 5.29
N ARG A 346 -90.24 -174.47 6.45
CA ARG A 346 -89.91 -175.90 6.60
C ARG A 346 -91.14 -176.80 6.53
N GLN A 347 -92.31 -176.37 6.99
CA GLN A 347 -93.57 -177.13 6.92
C GLN A 347 -94.18 -177.20 5.50
N VAL A 348 -94.01 -176.16 4.68
CA VAL A 348 -94.63 -176.12 3.34
C VAL A 348 -93.86 -176.96 2.32
N THR A 349 -92.54 -177.09 2.46
CA THR A 349 -91.72 -177.84 1.50
C THR A 349 -91.74 -179.35 1.76
N SER A 350 -91.92 -179.80 3.01
CA SER A 350 -92.19 -181.21 3.33
C SER A 350 -93.53 -181.69 2.76
N ARG A 351 -94.57 -180.83 2.75
CA ARG A 351 -95.86 -181.09 2.08
C ARG A 351 -95.73 -181.21 0.56
N ARG A 352 -94.90 -180.39 -0.10
CA ARG A 352 -94.68 -180.50 -1.57
C ARG A 352 -93.98 -181.80 -1.99
N ARG A 353 -93.09 -182.37 -1.16
CA ARG A 353 -92.43 -183.66 -1.41
C ARG A 353 -93.35 -184.87 -1.21
N ALA A 354 -94.49 -184.70 -0.54
CA ALA A 354 -95.52 -185.73 -0.39
C ALA A 354 -96.50 -185.75 -1.58
N VAL A 355 -96.91 -184.59 -2.08
CA VAL A 355 -97.90 -184.49 -3.18
C VAL A 355 -97.33 -184.93 -4.54
N LYS A 356 -96.05 -184.66 -4.83
CA LYS A 356 -95.48 -185.06 -6.13
C LYS A 356 -95.27 -186.57 -6.28
N ARG A 357 -95.09 -187.31 -5.16
CA ARG A 357 -95.04 -188.78 -5.16
C ARG A 357 -96.41 -189.42 -5.47
N ALA A 358 -97.51 -188.71 -5.23
CA ALA A 358 -98.87 -189.19 -5.50
C ALA A 358 -99.30 -189.07 -6.98
N TRP A 359 -98.69 -188.19 -7.76
CA TRP A 359 -99.05 -188.01 -9.18
C TRP A 359 -98.41 -189.06 -10.11
N HIS A 360 -97.39 -189.78 -9.64
CA HIS A 360 -96.73 -190.86 -10.38
C HIS A 360 -97.57 -192.15 -10.51
N TYR A 361 -98.75 -192.26 -9.88
CA TYR A 361 -99.49 -193.53 -9.80
C TYR A 361 -100.82 -193.58 -10.59
N ARG A 362 -101.38 -192.45 -11.07
CA ARG A 362 -102.80 -192.40 -11.47
C ARG A 362 -103.07 -192.17 -12.98
N ARG A 363 -102.10 -192.39 -13.86
CA ARG A 363 -102.34 -192.39 -15.32
C ARG A 363 -101.74 -193.59 -16.07
N ARG A 364 -101.59 -194.72 -15.39
CA ARG A 364 -101.63 -196.05 -16.02
C ARG A 364 -103.03 -196.63 -15.79
N ARG A 365 -103.82 -196.67 -16.86
CA ARG A 365 -105.05 -197.45 -17.08
C ARG A 365 -106.35 -197.02 -16.37
N ARG A 366 -107.27 -196.55 -17.22
CA ARG A 366 -108.71 -196.81 -17.16
C ARG A 366 -109.05 -197.71 -18.38
N PRO A 367 -109.77 -198.83 -18.21
CA PRO A 367 -110.40 -199.63 -19.28
C PRO A 367 -111.87 -199.17 -19.47
N GLU A 368 -112.67 -199.51 -20.49
CA GLU A 368 -112.55 -200.12 -21.83
C GLU A 368 -113.90 -199.82 -22.51
N GLY A 369 -113.92 -199.32 -23.75
CA GLY A 369 -114.65 -199.95 -24.87
C GLY A 369 -115.53 -199.00 -25.68
N GLU A 370 -115.08 -198.62 -26.88
CA GLU A 370 -115.70 -198.74 -28.22
C GLU A 370 -114.65 -198.42 -29.29
#